data_AF-A0A9W9QZL3-F1
#
_entry.id   AF-A0A9W9QZL3-F1
#
_cell.length_a   1.000
_cell.length_b   1.000
_cell.length_c   1.000
_cell.angle_alpha   90.00
_cell.angle_beta   90.00
_cell.angle_gamma   90.00
#
_symmetry.space_group_name_H-M   'P 1'
#
loop_
_entity.id
_entity.type
_entity.pdbx_description
1 polymer ?
#
loop_
_entity_poly.entity_id
_entity_poly.type
_entity_poly.pdbx_seq_one_letter_code
_entity_poly.pdbx_strand_id
1 'polypeptide(L)'
;MKTTNQDQSHSKKLSQILHPMSSTPPGQGGALQTEQQYLIRRSQYSPALTTRSALLFDFLRTTFLPQLIRPAATCRLIELFSRESLVMATQVPACMHALLACSGAEIPAQSADIQEITRYHYAKAVAGLRESLEKQGSAKGWLVTMHTVLMLCIYEVSP
;
A
#
# COMPACT_ATOMS: atom_id res chain seq x y z
N MET A 1 -7.27 91.87 -4.28
CA MET A 1 -8.70 91.49 -4.37
C MET A 1 -8.79 90.06 -4.88
N LYS A 2 -9.43 89.18 -4.09
CA LYS A 2 -10.26 88.01 -4.46
C LYS A 2 -9.74 87.08 -5.58
N THR A 3 -9.15 85.90 -5.33
CA THR A 3 -9.60 84.60 -4.71
C THR A 3 -9.98 83.53 -5.77
N THR A 4 -9.18 82.44 -5.79
CA THR A 4 -9.52 80.98 -5.90
C THR A 4 -10.35 80.50 -7.12
N ASN A 5 -10.18 79.31 -7.74
CA ASN A 5 -9.62 78.01 -7.33
C ASN A 5 -9.49 77.04 -8.55
N GLN A 6 -8.65 75.99 -8.42
CA GLN A 6 -8.71 74.62 -9.04
C GLN A 6 -8.80 74.49 -10.57
N ASP A 7 -8.04 73.69 -11.32
CA ASP A 7 -7.25 72.46 -11.21
C ASP A 7 -6.08 72.64 -12.23
N GLN A 8 -4.88 72.09 -12.16
CA GLN A 8 -4.38 70.81 -11.67
C GLN A 8 -2.87 71.01 -11.51
N SER A 9 -2.38 70.92 -10.28
CA SER A 9 -0.98 71.18 -9.92
C SER A 9 -0.26 69.85 -9.71
N HIS A 10 0.89 69.72 -10.38
CA HIS A 10 2.17 69.27 -9.84
C HIS A 10 2.23 67.93 -9.09
N SER A 11 3.02 66.98 -9.59
CA SER A 11 4.47 66.87 -9.35
C SER A 11 4.81 66.21 -8.00
N LYS A 12 5.55 65.10 -8.13
CA LYS A 12 6.57 64.56 -7.22
C LYS A 12 6.13 63.76 -5.97
N LYS A 13 6.67 62.53 -6.00
CA LYS A 13 7.47 61.86 -4.96
C LYS A 13 6.75 61.15 -3.80
N LEU A 14 7.20 59.88 -3.63
CA LEU A 14 7.27 59.08 -2.39
C LEU A 14 5.90 58.54 -1.94
N SER A 15 5.63 57.26 -1.71
CA SER A 15 6.48 56.14 -1.26
C SER A 15 5.65 54.85 -1.40
N GLN A 16 6.31 53.71 -1.66
CA GLN A 16 5.87 52.33 -1.33
C GLN A 16 4.61 51.84 -2.12
N ILE A 17 4.60 50.63 -2.69
CA ILE A 17 4.38 49.37 -1.97
C ILE A 17 4.57 48.18 -2.97
N LEU A 18 5.41 47.22 -2.55
CA LEU A 18 5.46 45.78 -2.87
C LEU A 18 5.83 45.24 -4.28
N HIS A 19 6.99 44.55 -4.33
CA HIS A 19 7.08 43.18 -4.86
C HIS A 19 6.35 42.20 -3.92
N PRO A 20 5.81 41.06 -4.39
CA PRO A 20 6.59 39.82 -4.46
C PRO A 20 6.38 39.05 -5.79
N MET A 21 7.43 38.54 -6.41
CA MET A 21 7.82 37.12 -6.30
C MET A 21 6.62 36.15 -6.40
N SER A 22 6.20 35.85 -7.63
CA SER A 22 5.45 34.63 -7.94
C SER A 22 6.46 33.46 -7.94
N SER A 23 6.72 32.91 -6.76
CA SER A 23 7.31 31.58 -6.61
C SER A 23 6.23 30.55 -6.93
N THR A 24 6.22 30.05 -8.15
CA THR A 24 5.49 28.83 -8.50
C THR A 24 6.24 27.65 -7.87
N PRO A 25 5.64 26.86 -6.95
CA PRO A 25 6.29 25.67 -6.46
C PRO A 25 6.26 24.58 -7.54
N PRO A 26 7.40 23.96 -7.90
CA PRO A 26 7.40 22.77 -8.72
C PRO A 26 7.16 21.57 -7.80
N GLY A 27 6.09 20.81 -8.03
CA GLY A 27 5.94 19.50 -7.39
C GLY A 27 4.52 19.17 -6.97
N GLN A 28 3.71 18.71 -7.93
CA GLN A 28 2.49 17.95 -7.61
C GLN A 28 2.05 17.00 -8.74
N GLY A 29 2.56 17.16 -9.97
CA GLY A 29 2.23 16.27 -11.10
C GLY A 29 2.90 14.89 -11.10
N GLY A 30 4.00 14.70 -10.36
CA GLY A 30 4.77 13.44 -10.36
C GLY A 30 4.29 12.37 -9.37
N ALA A 31 3.70 12.78 -8.24
CA ALA A 31 3.29 11.87 -7.18
C ALA A 31 2.10 10.99 -7.61
N LEU A 32 1.08 11.60 -8.20
CA LEU A 32 -0.11 10.88 -8.68
C LEU A 32 0.21 9.91 -9.82
N GLN A 33 1.10 10.28 -10.75
CA GLN A 33 1.54 9.36 -11.82
C GLN A 33 2.38 8.20 -11.29
N THR A 34 3.26 8.45 -10.31
CA THR A 34 4.10 7.40 -9.72
C THR A 34 3.26 6.43 -8.90
N GLU A 35 2.31 6.93 -8.10
CA GLU A 35 1.37 6.07 -7.36
C GLU A 35 0.49 5.28 -8.32
N GLN A 36 -0.05 5.90 -9.38
CA GLN A 36 -0.89 5.19 -10.34
C GLN A 36 -0.11 4.14 -11.13
N GLN A 37 1.14 4.41 -11.52
CA GLN A 37 2.03 3.42 -12.13
C GLN A 37 2.41 2.28 -11.17
N TYR A 38 2.59 2.59 -9.89
CA TYR A 38 2.85 1.59 -8.85
C TYR A 38 1.65 0.67 -8.63
N LEU A 39 0.44 1.24 -8.64
CA LEU A 39 -0.83 0.52 -8.52
C LEU A 39 -1.12 -0.36 -9.73
N ILE A 40 -0.87 0.14 -10.95
CA ILE A 40 -1.00 -0.65 -12.19
C ILE A 40 0.00 -1.81 -12.20
N ARG A 41 1.25 -1.58 -11.75
CA ARG A 41 2.24 -2.66 -11.63
C ARG A 41 1.83 -3.68 -10.57
N ARG A 42 1.15 -3.26 -9.50
CA ARG A 42 0.64 -4.15 -8.43
C ARG A 42 -0.55 -5.00 -8.86
N SER A 43 -1.51 -4.45 -9.57
CA SER A 43 -2.66 -5.22 -10.07
C SER A 43 -2.27 -6.26 -11.13
N GLN A 44 -1.13 -6.08 -11.80
CA GLN A 44 -0.53 -7.09 -12.69
C GLN A 44 0.02 -8.30 -11.92
N TYR A 45 0.34 -8.17 -10.63
CA TYR A 45 0.84 -9.28 -9.81
C TYR A 45 -0.29 -10.13 -9.22
N SER A 46 -1.42 -9.53 -8.79
CA SER A 46 -2.56 -10.28 -8.27
C SER A 46 -3.81 -9.39 -8.19
N PRO A 47 -5.02 -9.89 -8.53
CA PRO A 47 -6.26 -9.13 -8.37
C PRO A 47 -6.58 -8.80 -6.90
N ALA A 48 -5.91 -9.45 -5.95
CA ALA A 48 -6.02 -9.15 -4.52
C ALA A 48 -5.34 -7.83 -4.12
N LEU A 49 -4.44 -7.30 -4.96
CA LEU A 49 -3.71 -6.07 -4.70
C LEU A 49 -4.51 -4.87 -5.21
N THR A 50 -4.99 -4.06 -4.26
CA THR A 50 -5.74 -2.84 -4.51
C THR A 50 -4.99 -1.66 -3.89
N THR A 51 -5.37 -0.42 -4.23
CA THR A 51 -4.84 0.77 -3.57
C THR A 51 -5.02 0.73 -2.07
N ARG A 52 -6.16 0.21 -1.61
CA ARG A 52 -6.49 0.14 -0.19
C ARG A 52 -5.56 -0.84 0.56
N SER A 53 -5.08 -1.89 -0.10
CA SER A 53 -4.16 -2.88 0.49
C SER A 53 -2.68 -2.57 0.30
N ALA A 54 -2.34 -1.36 -0.19
CA ALA A 54 -0.98 -0.93 -0.44
C ALA A 54 -0.07 -1.05 0.79
N LEU A 55 -0.53 -0.53 1.93
CA LEU A 55 0.23 -0.53 3.18
C LEU A 55 0.45 -1.95 3.71
N LEU A 56 -0.57 -2.80 3.63
CA LEU A 56 -0.47 -4.22 3.99
C LEU A 56 0.58 -4.91 3.11
N PHE A 57 0.56 -4.66 1.79
CA PHE A 57 1.51 -5.29 0.89
C PHE A 57 2.95 -4.79 1.08
N ASP A 58 3.15 -3.52 1.42
CA ASP A 58 4.48 -3.01 1.75
C ASP A 58 5.00 -3.64 3.04
N PHE A 59 4.20 -3.65 4.11
CA PHE A 59 4.56 -4.29 5.37
C PHE A 59 4.83 -5.80 5.19
N LEU A 60 4.01 -6.47 4.38
CA LEU A 60 4.17 -7.88 4.03
C LEU A 60 5.59 -8.18 3.53
N ARG A 61 6.07 -7.36 2.59
CA ARG A 61 7.34 -7.54 1.90
C ARG A 61 8.54 -7.13 2.73
N THR A 62 8.43 -6.02 3.47
CA THR A 62 9.56 -5.45 4.21
C THR A 62 9.74 -6.04 5.60
N THR A 63 8.65 -6.54 6.20
CA THR A 63 8.61 -6.86 7.63
C THR A 63 8.08 -8.26 7.89
N PHE A 64 6.83 -8.56 7.50
CA PHE A 64 6.17 -9.82 7.89
C PHE A 64 6.88 -11.06 7.33
N LEU A 65 7.03 -11.17 6.00
CA LEU A 65 7.66 -12.34 5.39
C LEU A 65 9.10 -12.55 5.89
N PRO A 66 9.95 -11.50 6.00
CA PRO A 66 11.29 -11.68 6.54
C PRO A 66 11.34 -12.15 7.99
N GLN A 67 10.38 -11.74 8.81
CA GLN A 67 10.34 -12.09 10.24
C GLN A 67 9.73 -13.46 10.49
N LEU A 68 8.88 -13.95 9.59
CA LEU A 68 8.13 -15.19 9.76
C LEU A 68 9.02 -16.43 10.01
N ILE A 69 10.23 -16.45 9.44
CA ILE A 69 11.16 -17.58 9.60
C ILE A 69 12.42 -17.21 10.41
N ARG A 70 12.44 -16.04 11.06
CA ARG A 70 13.52 -15.65 11.98
C ARG A 70 13.27 -16.21 13.39
N PRO A 71 14.33 -16.43 14.17
CA PRO A 71 15.76 -16.36 13.80
C PRO A 71 16.29 -17.64 13.13
N ALA A 72 15.43 -18.63 12.87
CA ALA A 72 15.81 -19.97 12.44
C ALA A 72 16.42 -20.05 11.02
N ALA A 73 16.40 -18.96 10.24
CA ALA A 73 16.84 -18.92 8.86
C ALA A 73 18.00 -17.94 8.63
N THR A 74 18.91 -18.31 7.73
CA THR A 74 19.95 -17.42 7.19
C THR A 74 19.33 -16.35 6.30
N CYS A 75 20.02 -15.21 6.11
CA CYS A 75 19.55 -14.12 5.23
C CYS A 75 19.16 -14.61 3.83
N ARG A 76 19.94 -15.53 3.24
CA ARG A 76 19.66 -16.10 1.92
C ARG A 76 18.37 -16.92 1.89
N LEU A 77 18.09 -17.67 2.95
CA LEU A 77 16.85 -18.45 3.04
C LEU A 77 15.64 -17.55 3.26
N ILE A 78 15.79 -16.45 3.98
CA ILE A 78 14.76 -15.42 4.16
C ILE A 78 14.37 -14.78 2.83
N GLU A 79 15.35 -14.40 2.01
CA GLU A 79 15.10 -13.84 0.69
C GLU A 79 14.41 -14.84 -0.24
N LEU A 80 14.88 -16.09 -0.25
CA LEU A 80 14.28 -17.15 -1.05
C LEU A 80 12.84 -17.42 -0.63
N PHE A 81 12.58 -17.59 0.66
CA PHE A 81 11.24 -17.81 1.21
C PHE A 81 10.30 -16.65 0.85
N SER A 82 10.73 -15.41 1.09
CA SER A 82 9.93 -14.22 0.78
C SER A 82 9.58 -14.14 -0.70
N ARG A 83 10.54 -14.46 -1.59
CA ARG A 83 10.33 -14.49 -3.03
C ARG A 83 9.35 -15.58 -3.45
N GLU A 84 9.55 -16.82 -2.97
CA GLU A 84 8.68 -17.95 -3.33
C GLU A 84 7.25 -17.77 -2.80
N SER A 85 7.09 -17.24 -1.59
CA SER A 85 5.78 -16.84 -1.05
C SER A 85 5.05 -15.86 -1.95
N LEU A 86 5.74 -14.82 -2.42
CA LEU A 86 5.14 -13.85 -3.33
C LEU A 86 4.82 -14.47 -4.69
N VAL A 87 5.69 -15.31 -5.25
CA VAL A 87 5.42 -16.01 -6.53
C VAL A 87 4.15 -16.85 -6.42
N MET A 88 3.99 -17.64 -5.37
CA MET A 88 2.75 -18.40 -5.13
C MET A 88 1.52 -17.49 -5.03
N ALA A 89 1.64 -16.39 -4.29
CA ALA A 89 0.56 -15.44 -4.09
C ALA A 89 0.16 -14.69 -5.38
N THR A 90 1.11 -14.43 -6.28
CA THR A 90 0.79 -13.84 -7.59
C THR A 90 0.00 -14.79 -8.50
N GLN A 91 0.23 -16.09 -8.36
CA GLN A 91 -0.45 -17.10 -9.18
C GLN A 91 -1.83 -17.49 -8.62
N VAL A 92 -1.99 -17.42 -7.30
CA VAL A 92 -3.22 -17.84 -6.61
C VAL A 92 -3.73 -16.70 -5.73
N PRO A 93 -4.80 -16.00 -6.15
CA PRO A 93 -5.33 -14.84 -5.43
C PRO A 93 -5.69 -15.11 -3.97
N ALA A 94 -6.20 -16.30 -3.67
CA ALA A 94 -6.53 -16.70 -2.29
C ALA A 94 -5.30 -16.70 -1.37
N CYS A 95 -4.13 -17.10 -1.90
CA CYS A 95 -2.87 -17.07 -1.19
C CYS A 95 -2.40 -15.62 -0.92
N MET A 96 -2.54 -14.72 -1.91
CA MET A 96 -2.27 -13.29 -1.68
C MET A 96 -3.19 -12.69 -0.62
N HIS A 97 -4.48 -13.02 -0.65
CA HIS A 97 -5.42 -12.60 0.38
C HIS A 97 -5.02 -13.09 1.77
N ALA A 98 -4.55 -14.34 1.91
CA ALA A 98 -4.09 -14.85 3.20
C ALA A 98 -2.86 -14.08 3.71
N LEU A 99 -1.88 -13.84 2.84
CA LEU A 99 -0.69 -13.07 3.20
C LEU A 99 -1.02 -11.63 3.63
N LEU A 100 -1.93 -10.96 2.92
CA LEU A 100 -2.37 -9.61 3.26
C LEU A 100 -3.13 -9.58 4.60
N ALA A 101 -3.95 -10.60 4.88
CA ALA A 101 -4.64 -10.72 6.16
C ALA A 101 -3.66 -10.86 7.33
N CYS A 102 -2.68 -11.78 7.25
CA CYS A 102 -1.66 -11.92 8.30
C CYS A 102 -0.84 -10.66 8.46
N SER A 103 -0.41 -10.08 7.34
CA SER A 103 0.34 -8.83 7.35
C SER A 103 -0.44 -7.71 8.03
N GLY A 104 -1.75 -7.63 7.82
CA GLY A 104 -2.60 -6.62 8.46
C GLY A 104 -2.74 -6.85 9.97
N ALA A 105 -2.89 -8.10 10.39
CA ALA A 105 -3.00 -8.49 11.80
C ALA A 105 -1.72 -8.17 12.60
N GLU A 106 -0.56 -8.24 11.96
CA GLU A 106 0.74 -7.98 12.59
C GLU A 106 1.18 -6.51 12.56
N ILE A 107 0.41 -5.61 11.93
CA ILE A 107 0.71 -4.17 11.97
C ILE A 107 0.42 -3.65 13.40
N PRO A 108 1.38 -3.01 14.08
CA PRO A 108 1.14 -2.43 15.40
C PRO A 108 0.10 -1.31 15.35
N ALA A 109 -0.75 -1.22 16.39
CA ALA A 109 -1.73 -0.15 16.56
C ALA A 109 -2.66 0.06 15.34
N GLN A 110 -3.29 -1.03 14.88
CA GLN A 110 -4.16 -1.03 13.70
C GLN A 110 -5.29 0.00 13.84
N SER A 111 -5.42 0.89 12.85
CA SER A 111 -6.61 1.72 12.71
C SER A 111 -7.82 0.86 12.33
N ALA A 112 -9.04 1.37 12.56
CA ALA A 112 -10.27 0.68 12.15
C ALA A 112 -10.26 0.35 10.64
N ASP A 113 -9.69 1.23 9.81
CA ASP A 113 -9.56 1.01 8.36
C ASP A 113 -8.66 -0.18 8.02
N ILE A 114 -7.55 -0.35 8.76
CA ILE A 114 -6.63 -1.49 8.59
C ILE A 114 -7.29 -2.79 9.05
N GLN A 115 -8.03 -2.76 10.16
CA GLN A 115 -8.77 -3.93 10.63
C GLN A 115 -9.85 -4.36 9.62
N GLU A 116 -10.59 -3.40 9.05
CA GLU A 116 -11.64 -3.70 8.06
C GLU A 116 -11.06 -4.37 6.81
N ILE A 117 -9.99 -3.81 6.23
CA ILE A 117 -9.39 -4.41 5.03
C ILE A 117 -8.74 -5.77 5.31
N THR A 118 -8.17 -5.92 6.51
CA THR A 118 -7.59 -7.18 6.98
C THR A 118 -8.65 -8.27 7.03
N ARG A 119 -9.80 -7.99 7.67
CA ARG A 119 -10.94 -8.92 7.73
C ARG A 119 -11.51 -9.24 6.35
N TYR A 120 -11.58 -8.25 5.46
CA TYR A 120 -11.98 -8.47 4.07
C TYR A 120 -11.07 -9.48 3.37
N HIS A 121 -9.75 -9.32 3.50
CA HIS A 121 -8.79 -10.25 2.90
C HIS A 121 -8.86 -11.64 3.53
N TYR A 122 -9.00 -11.73 4.85
CA TYR A 122 -9.22 -13.01 5.52
C TYR A 122 -10.44 -13.75 4.96
N ALA A 123 -11.60 -13.09 4.85
CA ALA A 123 -12.81 -13.69 4.32
C ALA A 123 -12.64 -14.20 2.87
N LYS A 124 -11.95 -13.42 2.03
CA LYS A 124 -11.65 -13.81 0.65
C LYS A 124 -10.69 -15.00 0.57
N ALA A 125 -9.68 -15.05 1.44
CA ALA A 125 -8.75 -16.16 1.52
C ALA A 125 -9.44 -17.46 1.92
N VAL A 126 -10.29 -17.44 2.94
CA VAL A 126 -11.08 -18.62 3.38
C VAL A 126 -12.00 -19.12 2.26
N ALA A 127 -12.69 -18.21 1.56
CA ALA A 127 -13.56 -18.57 0.44
C ALA A 127 -12.76 -19.26 -0.68
N GLY A 128 -11.63 -18.69 -1.10
CA GLY A 128 -10.79 -19.28 -2.14
C GLY A 128 -10.09 -20.57 -1.73
N LEU A 129 -9.75 -20.73 -0.44
CA LEU A 129 -9.22 -21.97 0.09
C LEU A 129 -10.25 -23.11 0.02
N ARG A 130 -11.50 -22.85 0.40
CA ARG A 130 -12.59 -23.84 0.31
C ARG A 130 -12.76 -24.35 -1.12
N GLU A 131 -12.83 -23.42 -2.08
CA GLU A 131 -12.91 -23.77 -3.50
C GLU A 131 -11.70 -24.59 -3.98
N SER A 132 -10.49 -24.26 -3.49
CA SER A 132 -9.27 -24.99 -3.83
C SER A 132 -9.23 -26.40 -3.23
N LEU A 133 -9.87 -26.64 -2.08
CA LEU A 133 -9.96 -27.95 -1.45
C LEU A 133 -11.02 -28.84 -2.12
N GLU A 134 -12.10 -28.25 -2.64
CA GLU A 134 -13.13 -28.97 -3.40
C GLU A 134 -12.61 -29.46 -4.76
N LYS A 135 -11.71 -28.69 -5.37
CA LYS A 135 -11.05 -29.04 -6.63
C LYS A 135 -9.82 -29.91 -6.34
N GLN A 136 -9.92 -31.23 -6.51
CA GLN A 136 -8.78 -32.15 -6.33
C GLN A 136 -7.54 -31.65 -7.09
N GLY A 137 -6.50 -31.26 -6.34
CA GLY A 137 -5.40 -30.44 -6.85
C GLY A 137 -4.18 -31.21 -7.33
N SER A 138 -3.41 -30.57 -8.22
CA SER A 138 -2.06 -31.01 -8.59
C SER A 138 -1.06 -30.79 -7.43
N ALA A 139 0.11 -31.44 -7.48
CA ALA A 139 1.16 -31.31 -6.45
C ALA A 139 1.59 -29.85 -6.20
N LYS A 140 1.61 -28.99 -7.24
CA LYS A 140 1.87 -27.54 -7.08
C LYS A 140 0.72 -26.83 -6.36
N GLY A 141 -0.52 -27.21 -6.64
CA GLY A 141 -1.69 -26.69 -5.93
C GLY A 141 -1.63 -27.01 -4.44
N TRP A 142 -1.19 -28.20 -4.08
CA TRP A 142 -1.04 -28.61 -2.67
C TRP A 142 -0.08 -27.73 -1.87
N LEU A 143 1.08 -27.38 -2.44
CA LEU A 143 2.03 -26.47 -1.78
C LEU A 143 1.39 -25.11 -1.49
N VAL A 144 0.69 -24.54 -2.46
CA VAL A 144 0.02 -23.23 -2.30
C VAL A 144 -1.13 -23.33 -1.29
N THR A 145 -1.90 -24.42 -1.31
CA THR A 145 -2.95 -24.70 -0.32
C THR A 145 -2.35 -24.77 1.08
N MET A 146 -1.28 -25.52 1.28
CA MET A 146 -0.61 -25.61 2.58
C MET A 146 -0.04 -24.28 3.05
N HIS A 147 0.57 -23.51 2.14
CA HIS A 147 1.02 -22.16 2.46
C HIS A 147 -0.14 -21.26 2.90
N THR A 148 -1.26 -21.31 2.18
CA THR A 148 -2.47 -20.54 2.50
C THR A 148 -3.04 -20.94 3.86
N VAL A 149 -3.11 -22.24 4.17
CA VAL A 149 -3.55 -22.76 5.47
C VAL A 149 -2.66 -22.25 6.59
N LEU A 150 -1.34 -22.35 6.43
CA LEU A 150 -0.38 -21.87 7.44
C LEU A 150 -0.56 -20.38 7.72
N MET A 151 -0.75 -19.56 6.68
CA MET A 151 -1.01 -18.13 6.84
C MET A 151 -2.30 -17.91 7.62
N LEU A 152 -3.40 -18.56 7.24
CA LEU A 152 -4.67 -18.42 7.97
C LEU A 152 -4.56 -18.87 9.43
N CYS A 153 -3.80 -19.92 9.74
CA CYS A 153 -3.54 -20.33 11.11
C CYS A 153 -2.78 -19.24 11.91
N ILE A 154 -1.79 -18.57 11.30
CA ILE A 154 -1.08 -17.46 11.95
C ILE A 154 -2.03 -16.30 12.22
N TYR A 155 -2.90 -15.97 11.26
CA TYR A 155 -3.89 -14.91 11.41
C TYR A 155 -4.82 -15.14 12.60
N GLU A 156 -5.33 -16.36 12.79
CA GLU A 156 -6.25 -16.70 13.89
C GLU A 156 -5.63 -16.59 15.29
N VAL A 157 -4.31 -16.73 15.40
CA VAL A 157 -3.58 -16.58 16.68
C VAL A 157 -3.00 -15.18 16.87
N SER A 158 -3.11 -14.33 15.84
CA SER A 158 -2.65 -12.94 15.92
C SER A 158 -3.58 -12.14 16.84
N PRO A 159 -3.04 -11.25 17.68
CA PRO A 159 -3.78 -10.51 18.72
C PRO A 159 -4.73 -9.42 18.18
#